data_AF-V9L260-F1
#
_entry.id   AF-V9L260-F1
#
_cell.length_a   1.000
_cell.length_b   1.000
_cell.length_c   1.000
_cell.angle_alpha   90.00
_cell.angle_beta   90.00
_cell.angle_gamma   90.00
#
_symmetry.space_group_name_H-M   'P 1'
#
loop_
_entity.id
_entity.type
_entity.pdbx_description
1 polymer ?
#
loop_
_entity_poly.entity_id
_entity_poly.type
_entity_poly.pdbx_seq_one_letter_code
_entity_poly.pdbx_strand_id
1 'polypeptide(L)'
;MSILLKEINDVFEGRRGEKRVYLSLPRPGKHNSNLKMVKAVKLDAEEQAKMAKLGLELRLHTSDVDAETERWEDQDSEILRQAQSMSSMAYSMYLFTRGEGLLKTTQDLFHQAEIFAEEGLRFFSTVHAFSNQLQEEEKTNLLLEADKLPALCHQQQMTSRTPVHGKAAIFTKVDTSIQETKNVMTVLMKMLSLCYNLLKKYKMDRTFMSSPHGWRRNQLQTVTNGESSEGKNGDTFGVKSLERHMANLTFLESK
;
A
#
# COMPACT_ATOMS: atom_id res chain seq x y z
N MET A 1 -4.02 -21.35 -18.22
CA MET A 1 -4.06 -19.96 -17.72
C MET A 1 -4.67 -19.85 -16.32
N SER A 2 -5.73 -20.62 -15.99
CA SER A 2 -6.36 -20.63 -14.65
C SER A 2 -5.47 -21.11 -13.49
N ILE A 3 -4.58 -22.08 -13.74
CA ILE A 3 -3.65 -22.60 -12.72
C ILE A 3 -2.61 -21.55 -12.33
N LEU A 4 -2.03 -20.85 -13.30
CA LEU A 4 -1.06 -19.76 -13.05
C LEU A 4 -1.70 -18.60 -12.29
N LEU A 5 -2.91 -18.19 -12.67
CA LEU A 5 -3.64 -17.13 -11.95
C LEU A 5 -3.95 -17.53 -10.51
N LYS A 6 -4.34 -18.79 -10.28
CA LYS A 6 -4.54 -19.34 -8.95
C LYS A 6 -3.23 -19.37 -8.15
N GLU A 7 -2.13 -19.81 -8.76
CA GLU A 7 -0.82 -19.85 -8.12
C GLU A 7 -0.30 -18.46 -7.76
N ILE A 8 -0.54 -17.47 -8.62
CA ILE A 8 -0.23 -16.06 -8.36
C ILE A 8 -1.08 -15.59 -7.17
N ASN A 9 -2.40 -15.77 -7.23
CA ASN A 9 -3.30 -15.35 -6.16
C ASN A 9 -2.94 -16.00 -4.80
N ASP A 10 -2.62 -17.29 -4.81
CA ASP A 10 -2.24 -18.02 -3.60
C ASP A 10 -0.94 -17.48 -2.98
N VAL A 11 0.01 -16.95 -3.76
CA VAL A 11 1.21 -16.29 -3.22
C VAL A 11 0.85 -14.97 -2.55
N PHE A 12 -0.01 -14.18 -3.20
CA PHE A 12 -0.38 -12.85 -2.75
C PHE A 12 -1.35 -12.81 -1.58
N GLU A 13 -2.07 -13.90 -1.33
CA GLU A 13 -2.92 -14.06 -0.14
C GLU A 13 -2.25 -14.88 0.96
N GLY A 14 -0.99 -15.30 0.75
CA GLY A 14 -0.25 -16.15 1.70
C GLY A 14 -0.77 -17.58 1.79
N ARG A 15 -1.57 -18.05 0.82
CA ARG A 15 -2.07 -19.44 0.73
C ARG A 15 -1.05 -20.43 0.17
N ARG A 16 0.05 -19.96 -0.43
CA ARG A 16 1.13 -20.78 -1.02
C ARG A 16 2.43 -20.74 -0.22
N GLY A 17 2.99 -21.92 0.03
CA GLY A 17 4.34 -22.12 0.56
C GLY A 17 4.36 -23.12 1.71
N GLU A 18 5.44 -23.90 1.82
CA GLU A 18 5.81 -24.50 3.11
C GLU A 18 5.71 -23.38 4.15
N LYS A 19 4.91 -23.56 5.21
CA LYS A 19 4.93 -22.68 6.39
C LYS A 19 6.34 -22.73 6.96
N ARG A 20 7.26 -21.98 6.37
CA ARG A 20 8.49 -21.55 7.00
C ARG A 20 8.00 -20.55 8.03
N VAL A 21 7.49 -21.08 9.15
CA VAL A 21 7.39 -20.36 10.42
C VAL A 21 8.73 -19.67 10.52
N TYR A 22 8.74 -18.36 10.27
CA TYR A 22 9.97 -17.61 10.16
C TYR A 22 10.44 -17.40 11.59
N LEU A 23 10.95 -18.50 12.15
CA LEU A 23 11.67 -18.56 13.39
C LEU A 23 12.94 -17.73 13.28
N SER A 24 13.23 -16.94 12.24
CA SER A 24 14.53 -16.29 12.04
C SER A 24 14.56 -15.16 11.01
N LEU A 25 15.14 -13.99 11.32
CA LEU A 25 15.35 -12.91 10.34
C LEU A 25 16.05 -13.41 9.07
N PRO A 26 15.54 -13.06 7.87
CA PRO A 26 16.24 -13.37 6.64
C PRO A 26 17.60 -12.66 6.51
N ARG A 27 18.52 -13.33 5.80
CA ARG A 27 19.93 -12.96 5.65
C ARG A 27 20.12 -11.55 5.07
N PRO A 28 21.16 -10.80 5.50
CA PRO A 28 21.70 -9.69 4.73
C PRO A 28 22.17 -10.20 3.37
N GLY A 29 21.65 -9.64 2.28
CA GLY A 29 22.06 -10.01 0.92
C GLY A 29 23.55 -9.72 0.72
N LYS A 30 24.31 -10.74 0.34
CA LYS A 30 25.62 -10.59 -0.30
C LYS A 30 25.63 -11.45 -1.56
N HIS A 31 25.52 -10.82 -2.72
CA HIS A 31 25.97 -11.41 -3.97
C HIS A 31 27.49 -11.51 -3.90
N ASN A 32 28.02 -12.64 -3.42
CA ASN A 32 29.39 -13.07 -3.69
C ASN A 32 29.44 -14.59 -3.58
N SER A 33 29.92 -15.20 -4.65
CA SER A 33 29.94 -16.63 -4.98
C SER A 33 30.85 -17.50 -4.09
N ASN A 34 30.61 -17.52 -2.77
CA ASN A 34 31.28 -18.48 -1.89
C ASN A 34 30.32 -19.12 -0.88
N LEU A 35 30.11 -20.42 -1.05
CA LEU A 35 29.21 -21.31 -0.32
C LEU A 35 29.60 -21.42 1.17
N LYS A 36 29.10 -20.48 1.98
CA LYS A 36 28.70 -20.80 3.35
C LYS A 36 27.28 -20.28 3.56
N MET A 37 26.31 -21.19 3.57
CA MET A 37 24.94 -20.91 3.99
C MET A 37 24.96 -20.34 5.41
N VAL A 38 24.96 -19.02 5.56
CA VAL A 38 24.86 -18.36 6.87
C VAL A 38 23.49 -18.71 7.45
N LYS A 39 23.43 -19.60 8.45
CA LYS A 39 22.16 -20.07 9.02
C LYS A 39 21.25 -18.90 9.38
N ALA A 40 19.95 -19.00 9.05
CA ALA A 40 18.97 -18.02 9.44
C ALA A 40 18.95 -17.92 10.98
N VAL A 41 19.02 -16.71 11.53
CA VAL A 41 19.22 -16.50 12.97
C VAL A 41 17.87 -16.49 13.67
N LYS A 42 17.66 -17.42 14.61
CA LYS A 42 16.32 -17.58 15.17
C LYS A 42 15.84 -16.38 16.01
N LEU A 43 14.62 -15.91 15.75
CA LEU A 43 13.88 -14.99 16.60
C LEU A 43 13.47 -15.73 17.88
N ASP A 44 13.60 -15.07 19.03
CA ASP A 44 13.04 -15.58 20.28
C ASP A 44 11.51 -15.39 20.32
N ALA A 45 10.87 -15.94 21.36
CA ALA A 45 9.41 -15.92 21.47
C ALA A 45 8.84 -14.50 21.66
N GLU A 46 9.60 -13.60 22.29
CA GLU A 46 9.19 -12.22 22.51
C GLU A 46 9.25 -11.42 21.21
N GLU A 47 10.36 -11.55 20.47
CA GLU A 47 10.55 -10.97 19.14
C GLU A 47 9.44 -11.44 18.17
N GLN A 48 9.10 -12.73 18.19
CA GLN A 48 8.02 -13.29 17.38
C GLN A 48 6.64 -12.76 17.77
N ALA A 49 6.33 -12.70 19.07
CA ALA A 49 5.05 -12.17 19.54
C ALA A 49 4.87 -10.69 19.17
N LYS A 50 5.94 -9.90 19.29
CA LYS A 50 5.96 -8.49 18.88
C LYS A 50 5.69 -8.33 17.39
N MET A 51 6.38 -9.11 16.55
CA MET A 51 6.17 -9.10 15.09
C MET A 51 4.78 -9.55 14.69
N ALA A 52 4.27 -10.60 15.31
CA ALA A 52 2.91 -11.07 15.05
C ALA A 52 1.87 -10.01 15.40
N LYS A 53 2.02 -9.33 16.55
CA LYS A 53 1.12 -8.24 16.96
C LYS A 53 1.14 -7.09 15.95
N LEU A 54 2.33 -6.57 15.61
CA LEU A 54 2.46 -5.47 14.66
C LEU A 54 1.96 -5.85 13.25
N GLY A 55 2.23 -7.06 12.80
CA GLY A 55 1.71 -7.59 11.54
C GLY A 55 0.18 -7.63 11.52
N LEU A 56 -0.46 -8.08 12.60
CA LEU A 56 -1.92 -8.09 12.70
C LEU A 56 -2.51 -6.68 12.70
N GLU A 57 -1.90 -5.73 13.42
CA GLU A 57 -2.33 -4.33 13.39
C GLU A 57 -2.21 -3.74 11.97
N LEU A 58 -1.14 -4.08 11.23
CA LEU A 58 -0.98 -3.65 9.85
C LEU A 58 -2.04 -4.25 8.92
N ARG A 59 -2.38 -5.53 9.09
CA ARG A 59 -3.48 -6.19 8.36
C ARG A 59 -4.83 -5.50 8.60
N LEU A 60 -5.11 -5.09 9.83
CA LEU A 60 -6.36 -4.38 10.12
C LEU A 60 -6.41 -3.05 9.34
N HIS A 61 -5.31 -2.30 9.30
CA HIS A 61 -5.25 -1.06 8.52
C HIS A 61 -5.42 -1.29 7.02
N THR A 62 -4.86 -2.36 6.45
CA THR A 62 -5.11 -2.68 5.02
C THR A 62 -6.58 -3.01 4.78
N SER A 63 -7.19 -3.77 5.69
CA SER A 63 -8.63 -4.10 5.61
C SER A 63 -9.51 -2.86 5.71
N ASP A 64 -9.17 -1.90 6.58
CA ASP A 64 -9.93 -0.65 6.73
C ASP A 64 -9.85 0.21 5.47
N VAL A 65 -8.66 0.30 4.85
CA VAL A 65 -8.47 1.01 3.59
C VAL A 65 -9.25 0.34 2.47
N ASP A 66 -9.16 -0.99 2.35
CA ASP A 66 -9.89 -1.73 1.31
C ASP A 66 -11.40 -1.51 1.45
N ALA A 67 -11.96 -1.66 2.66
CA ALA A 67 -13.36 -1.42 2.95
C ALA A 67 -13.79 0.03 2.67
N GLU A 68 -12.93 1.02 2.95
CA GLU A 68 -13.22 2.41 2.60
C GLU A 68 -13.24 2.60 1.08
N THR A 69 -12.30 2.02 0.34
CA THR A 69 -12.22 2.16 -1.13
C THR A 69 -13.40 1.51 -1.86
N GLU A 70 -13.99 0.46 -1.31
CA GLU A 70 -15.19 -0.20 -1.85
C GLU A 70 -16.44 0.70 -1.82
N ARG A 71 -16.47 1.69 -0.91
CA ARG A 71 -17.61 2.62 -0.77
C ARG A 71 -17.62 3.71 -1.84
N TRP A 72 -16.53 3.90 -2.56
CA TRP A 72 -16.41 4.97 -3.55
C TRP A 72 -17.01 4.56 -4.90
N GLU A 73 -17.90 5.38 -5.43
CA GLU A 73 -18.51 5.14 -6.74
C GLU A 73 -17.52 5.29 -7.91
N ASP A 74 -16.61 6.27 -7.80
CA ASP A 74 -15.65 6.61 -8.87
C ASP A 74 -14.33 5.89 -8.63
N GLN A 75 -14.24 4.67 -9.16
CA GLN A 75 -13.06 3.80 -9.05
C GLN A 75 -11.86 4.27 -9.90
N ASP A 76 -12.03 5.28 -10.75
CA ASP A 76 -10.95 5.84 -11.58
C ASP A 76 -10.22 7.01 -10.89
N SER A 77 -10.65 7.37 -9.68
CA SER A 77 -9.99 8.39 -8.87
C SER A 77 -8.52 8.03 -8.60
N GLU A 78 -7.61 8.97 -8.90
CA GLU A 78 -6.18 8.78 -8.64
C GLU A 78 -5.89 8.55 -7.14
N ILE A 79 -6.63 9.23 -6.26
CA ILE A 79 -6.54 9.08 -4.81
C ILE A 79 -6.84 7.62 -4.41
N LEU A 80 -7.90 7.02 -4.96
CA LEU A 80 -8.24 5.62 -4.70
C LEU A 80 -7.17 4.66 -5.20
N ARG A 81 -6.70 4.86 -6.44
CA ARG A 81 -5.69 4.01 -7.04
C ARG A 81 -4.40 3.99 -6.21
N GLN A 82 -3.97 5.15 -5.71
CA GLN A 82 -2.81 5.27 -4.84
C GLN A 82 -3.07 4.64 -3.46
N ALA A 83 -4.25 4.85 -2.86
CA ALA A 83 -4.61 4.23 -1.59
C ALA A 83 -4.61 2.69 -1.67
N GLN A 84 -5.17 2.12 -2.74
CA GLN A 84 -5.16 0.67 -3.00
C GLN A 84 -3.73 0.15 -3.23
N SER A 85 -2.90 0.90 -3.95
CA SER A 85 -1.48 0.57 -4.14
C SER A 85 -0.74 0.50 -2.79
N MET A 86 -0.92 1.51 -1.94
CA MET A 86 -0.33 1.54 -0.60
C MET A 86 -0.88 0.42 0.31
N SER A 87 -2.19 0.13 0.25
CA SER A 87 -2.80 -1.01 0.96
C SER A 87 -2.15 -2.34 0.53
N SER A 88 -1.99 -2.57 -0.77
CA SER A 88 -1.33 -3.78 -1.29
C SER A 88 0.13 -3.91 -0.86
N MET A 89 0.89 -2.82 -0.87
CA MET A 89 2.29 -2.80 -0.40
C MET A 89 2.37 -3.11 1.10
N ALA A 90 1.53 -2.48 1.91
CA ALA A 90 1.44 -2.74 3.35
C ALA A 90 1.00 -4.19 3.64
N TYR A 91 0.12 -4.76 2.83
CA TYR A 91 -0.30 -6.16 2.94
C TYR A 91 0.87 -7.12 2.67
N SER A 92 1.70 -6.84 1.66
CA SER A 92 2.94 -7.60 1.42
C SER A 92 3.90 -7.55 2.62
N MET A 93 3.99 -6.41 3.31
CA MET A 93 4.78 -6.29 4.54
C MET A 93 4.15 -7.04 5.71
N TYR A 94 2.81 -7.11 5.81
CA TYR A 94 2.12 -8.00 6.74
C TYR A 94 2.44 -9.48 6.47
N LEU A 95 2.35 -9.93 5.22
CA LEU A 95 2.65 -11.32 4.86
C LEU A 95 4.09 -11.69 5.23
N PHE A 96 5.03 -10.75 5.06
CA PHE A 96 6.41 -10.92 5.52
C PHE A 96 6.49 -11.27 7.01
N THR A 97 5.71 -10.61 7.88
CA THR A 97 5.69 -10.92 9.33
C THR A 97 5.24 -12.34 9.65
N ARG A 98 4.55 -12.99 8.70
CA ARG A 98 4.09 -14.38 8.79
C ARG A 98 5.01 -15.38 8.09
N GLY A 99 6.05 -14.91 7.40
CA GLY A 99 6.88 -15.75 6.53
C GLY A 99 6.19 -16.15 5.22
N GLU A 100 5.18 -15.39 4.81
CA GLU A 100 4.35 -15.60 3.61
C GLU A 100 4.60 -14.48 2.57
N GLY A 101 4.01 -14.60 1.38
CA GLY A 101 4.09 -13.55 0.35
C GLY A 101 5.40 -13.52 -0.45
N LEU A 102 5.64 -12.42 -1.15
CA LEU A 102 6.77 -12.27 -2.09
C LEU A 102 8.07 -11.83 -1.41
N LEU A 103 8.00 -11.10 -0.31
CA LEU A 103 9.17 -10.61 0.41
C LEU A 103 9.85 -11.79 1.11
N LYS A 104 11.02 -12.21 0.64
CA LYS A 104 11.75 -13.37 1.17
C LYS A 104 12.88 -12.95 2.11
N THR A 105 13.41 -11.75 1.93
CA THR A 105 14.55 -11.24 2.66
C THR A 105 14.23 -9.97 3.47
N THR A 106 15.04 -9.66 4.48
CA THR A 106 14.94 -8.37 5.19
C THR A 106 15.29 -7.21 4.27
N GLN A 107 16.15 -7.44 3.27
CA GLN A 107 16.43 -6.44 2.23
C GLN A 107 15.19 -6.19 1.37
N ASP A 108 14.44 -7.23 1.00
CA ASP A 108 13.18 -7.08 0.27
C ASP A 108 12.20 -6.22 1.08
N LEU A 109 12.09 -6.46 2.39
CA LEU A 109 11.26 -5.65 3.28
C LEU A 109 11.71 -4.18 3.31
N PHE A 110 13.01 -3.91 3.47
CA PHE A 110 13.51 -2.53 3.53
C PHE A 110 13.35 -1.80 2.21
N HIS A 111 13.53 -2.50 1.09
CA HIS A 111 13.27 -1.95 -0.22
C HIS A 111 11.77 -1.66 -0.44
N GLN A 112 10.90 -2.59 -0.04
CA GLN A 112 9.45 -2.38 -0.08
C GLN A 112 9.03 -1.19 0.79
N ALA A 113 9.65 -1.01 1.96
CA ALA A 113 9.40 0.11 2.86
C ALA A 113 9.85 1.46 2.25
N GLU A 114 10.93 1.47 1.48
CA GLU A 114 11.38 2.64 0.73
C GLU A 114 10.39 3.01 -0.39
N ILE A 115 9.99 2.04 -1.22
CA ILE A 115 8.99 2.25 -2.29
C ILE A 115 7.65 2.70 -1.69
N PHE A 116 7.23 2.10 -0.58
CA PHE A 116 5.99 2.48 0.10
C PHE A 116 6.02 3.93 0.58
N ALA A 117 7.16 4.40 1.10
CA ALA A 117 7.32 5.80 1.50
C ALA A 117 7.30 6.76 0.29
N GLU A 118 7.85 6.36 -0.86
CA GLU A 118 7.74 7.13 -2.11
C GLU A 118 6.29 7.22 -2.60
N GLU A 119 5.54 6.12 -2.51
CA GLU A 119 4.10 6.11 -2.82
C GLU A 119 3.33 7.04 -1.88
N GLY A 120 3.68 7.05 -0.59
CA GLY A 120 3.10 7.97 0.39
C GLY A 120 3.33 9.45 0.05
N LEU A 121 4.54 9.83 -0.37
CA LEU A 121 4.84 11.19 -0.83
C LEU A 121 4.08 11.56 -2.11
N ARG A 122 3.86 10.60 -3.00
CA ARG A 122 3.03 10.79 -4.19
C ARG A 122 1.56 10.99 -3.82
N PHE A 123 1.03 10.18 -2.89
CA PHE A 123 -0.32 10.33 -2.35
C PHE A 123 -0.53 11.71 -1.71
N PHE A 124 0.42 12.16 -0.88
CA PHE A 124 0.40 13.52 -0.32
C PHE A 124 0.27 14.58 -1.41
N SER A 125 1.06 14.47 -2.49
CA SER A 125 1.04 15.43 -3.59
C SER A 125 -0.32 15.46 -4.31
N THR A 126 -0.93 14.30 -4.55
CA THR A 126 -2.28 14.19 -5.14
C THR A 126 -3.35 14.77 -4.22
N VAL A 127 -3.31 14.47 -2.91
CA VAL A 127 -4.24 15.05 -1.92
C VAL A 127 -4.08 16.57 -1.80
N HIS A 128 -2.84 17.06 -1.82
CA HIS A 128 -2.56 18.49 -1.80
C HIS A 128 -3.10 19.19 -3.07
N ALA A 129 -2.94 18.59 -4.25
CA ALA A 129 -3.52 19.11 -5.49
C ALA A 129 -5.06 19.11 -5.46
N PHE A 130 -5.69 18.07 -4.89
CA PHE A 130 -7.12 18.02 -4.65
C PHE A 130 -7.58 19.14 -3.71
N SER A 131 -6.81 19.42 -2.65
CA SER A 131 -7.15 20.46 -1.65
C SER A 131 -7.29 21.86 -2.24
N ASN A 132 -6.60 22.16 -3.35
CA ASN A 132 -6.70 23.45 -4.05
C ASN A 132 -8.05 23.70 -4.71
N GLN A 133 -8.91 22.67 -4.80
CA GLN A 133 -10.25 22.75 -5.38
C GLN A 133 -11.34 22.92 -4.31
N LEU A 134 -10.96 22.91 -3.03
CA LEU A 134 -11.88 22.96 -1.90
C LEU A 134 -12.08 24.40 -1.40
N GLN A 135 -13.13 24.60 -0.60
CA GLN A 135 -13.28 25.83 0.18
C GLN A 135 -12.21 25.89 1.28
N GLU A 136 -11.84 27.10 1.73
CA GLU A 136 -10.72 27.30 2.66
C GLU A 136 -10.84 26.54 3.99
N GLU A 137 -12.05 26.43 4.56
CA GLU A 137 -12.29 25.65 5.79
C GLU A 137 -12.02 24.15 5.57
N GLU A 138 -12.54 23.59 4.48
CA GLU A 138 -12.39 22.18 4.11
C GLU A 138 -10.94 21.84 3.77
N LYS A 139 -10.28 22.74 3.01
CA LYS A 139 -8.87 22.66 2.67
C LYS A 139 -8.02 22.63 3.93
N THR A 140 -8.26 23.54 4.87
CA THR A 140 -7.50 23.62 6.13
C THR A 140 -7.63 22.32 6.94
N ASN A 141 -8.84 21.77 7.04
CA ASN A 141 -9.08 20.51 7.74
C ASN A 141 -8.38 19.31 7.07
N LEU A 142 -8.41 19.23 5.74
CA LEU A 142 -7.72 18.17 5.00
C LEU A 142 -6.19 18.28 5.15
N LEU A 143 -5.64 19.49 4.99
CA LEU A 143 -4.19 19.70 5.07
C LEU A 143 -3.63 19.48 6.48
N LEU A 144 -4.43 19.73 7.54
CA LEU A 144 -4.05 19.42 8.92
C LEU A 144 -3.65 17.95 9.11
N GLU A 145 -4.33 17.02 8.43
CA GLU A 145 -3.96 15.61 8.44
C GLU A 145 -2.88 15.30 7.39
N ALA A 146 -2.96 15.87 6.19
CA ALA A 146 -2.04 15.58 5.09
C ALA A 146 -0.59 15.97 5.39
N ASP A 147 -0.36 17.09 6.07
CA ASP A 147 0.99 17.61 6.36
C ASP A 147 1.78 16.74 7.35
N LYS A 148 1.13 15.77 8.01
CA LYS A 148 1.80 14.76 8.85
C LYS A 148 2.49 13.69 8.01
N LEU A 149 2.02 13.44 6.78
CA LEU A 149 2.44 12.32 5.94
C LEU A 149 3.90 12.43 5.47
N PRO A 150 4.41 13.61 5.01
CA PRO A 150 5.78 13.73 4.54
C PRO A 150 6.81 13.38 5.61
N ALA A 151 6.60 13.82 6.85
CA ALA A 151 7.51 13.54 7.96
C ALA A 151 7.63 12.04 8.22
N LEU A 152 6.51 11.30 8.23
CA LEU A 152 6.50 9.85 8.41
C LEU A 152 7.19 9.12 7.26
N CYS A 153 6.94 9.54 6.01
CA CYS A 153 7.55 8.92 4.84
C CYS A 153 9.07 9.16 4.80
N HIS A 154 9.53 10.37 5.12
CA HIS A 154 10.96 10.66 5.19
C HIS A 154 11.65 9.88 6.31
N GLN A 155 11.01 9.75 7.48
CA GLN A 155 11.52 8.92 8.56
C GLN A 155 11.69 7.46 8.09
N GLN A 156 10.67 6.91 7.42
CA GLN A 156 10.71 5.55 6.87
C GLN A 156 11.80 5.35 5.82
N GLN A 157 12.04 6.33 4.94
CA GLN A 157 13.15 6.30 3.99
C GLN A 157 14.51 6.27 4.70
N MET A 158 14.69 7.09 5.73
CA MET A 158 15.94 7.12 6.51
C MET A 158 16.18 5.78 7.22
N THR A 159 15.16 5.24 7.89
CA THR A 159 15.23 3.91 8.51
C THR A 159 15.61 2.84 7.49
N SER A 160 14.93 2.81 6.34
CA SER A 160 15.14 1.81 5.29
C SER A 160 16.56 1.85 4.68
N ARG A 161 17.16 3.03 4.56
CA ARG A 161 18.52 3.22 4.02
C ARG A 161 19.64 3.02 5.04
N THR A 162 19.34 3.14 6.34
CA THR A 162 20.36 3.05 7.40
C THR A 162 20.97 1.64 7.44
N PRO A 163 22.29 1.48 7.26
CA PRO A 163 22.93 0.18 7.33
C PRO A 163 22.99 -0.32 8.78
N VAL A 164 22.63 -1.58 8.99
CA VAL A 164 22.66 -2.24 10.31
C VAL A 164 23.36 -3.59 10.21
N HIS A 165 24.06 -3.98 11.27
CA HIS A 165 24.80 -5.24 11.33
C HIS A 165 24.46 -5.98 12.63
N GLY A 166 24.38 -7.31 12.54
CA GLY A 166 24.03 -8.17 13.67
C GLY A 166 22.52 -8.37 13.86
N LYS A 167 22.16 -9.50 14.48
CA LYS A 167 20.76 -9.94 14.65
C LYS A 167 19.89 -8.86 15.28
N ALA A 168 20.30 -8.34 16.43
CA ALA A 168 19.50 -7.38 17.21
C ALA A 168 19.20 -6.11 16.42
N ALA A 169 20.22 -5.49 15.81
CA ALA A 169 20.04 -4.27 15.02
C ALA A 169 19.17 -4.49 13.77
N ILE A 170 19.30 -5.64 13.11
CA ILE A 170 18.42 -6.02 12.00
C ILE A 170 16.98 -6.20 12.48
N PHE A 171 16.78 -6.83 13.64
CA PHE A 171 15.44 -7.04 14.21
C PHE A 171 14.78 -5.71 14.53
N THR A 172 15.49 -4.82 15.24
CA THR A 172 15.01 -3.47 15.52
C THR A 172 14.64 -2.73 14.24
N LYS A 173 15.45 -2.83 13.18
CA LYS A 173 15.13 -2.20 11.91
C LYS A 173 13.86 -2.78 11.27
N VAL A 174 13.69 -4.11 11.28
CA VAL A 174 12.45 -4.76 10.80
C VAL A 174 11.24 -4.28 11.59
N ASP A 175 11.33 -4.29 12.92
CA ASP A 175 10.28 -3.84 13.83
C ASP A 175 9.88 -2.39 13.56
N THR A 176 10.86 -1.50 13.46
CA THR A 176 10.65 -0.09 13.13
C THR A 176 10.02 0.08 11.75
N SER A 177 10.48 -0.65 10.72
CA SER A 177 9.90 -0.54 9.37
C SER A 177 8.42 -0.94 9.32
N ILE A 178 8.01 -1.99 10.04
CA ILE A 178 6.60 -2.38 10.13
C ILE A 178 5.78 -1.32 10.88
N GLN A 179 6.33 -0.81 11.99
CA GLN A 179 5.68 0.22 12.81
C GLN A 179 5.52 1.56 12.07
N GLU A 180 6.53 2.00 11.31
CA GLU A 180 6.48 3.21 10.49
C GLU A 180 5.45 3.08 9.37
N THR A 181 5.40 1.93 8.70
CA THR A 181 4.39 1.62 7.67
C THR A 181 2.98 1.71 8.25
N LYS A 182 2.76 1.15 9.45
CA LYS A 182 1.48 1.28 10.15
C LYS A 182 1.11 2.74 10.41
N ASN A 183 2.05 3.56 10.89
CA ASN A 183 1.80 4.97 11.16
C ASN A 183 1.38 5.73 9.89
N VAL A 184 2.03 5.46 8.76
CA VAL A 184 1.66 6.02 7.45
C VAL A 184 0.25 5.58 7.06
N MET A 185 -0.07 4.28 7.20
CA MET A 185 -1.42 3.75 6.92
C MET A 185 -2.51 4.39 7.79
N THR A 186 -2.21 4.68 9.06
CA THR A 186 -3.16 5.39 9.95
C THR A 186 -3.50 6.78 9.41
N VAL A 187 -2.50 7.55 8.96
CA VAL A 187 -2.74 8.89 8.39
C VAL A 187 -3.44 8.78 7.04
N LEU A 188 -3.04 7.81 6.20
CA LEU A 188 -3.69 7.52 4.92
C LEU A 188 -5.19 7.28 5.08
N MET A 189 -5.60 6.44 6.02
CA MET A 189 -7.01 6.12 6.24
C MET A 189 -7.83 7.37 6.65
N LYS A 190 -7.25 8.23 7.49
CA LYS A 190 -7.88 9.51 7.87
C LYS A 190 -8.05 10.43 6.67
N MET A 191 -7.00 10.63 5.88
CA MET A 191 -7.06 11.45 4.66
C MET A 191 -8.08 10.88 3.66
N LEU A 192 -8.10 9.56 3.47
CA LEU A 192 -9.03 8.91 2.55
C LEU A 192 -10.47 9.16 2.96
N SER A 193 -10.78 8.98 4.24
CA SER A 193 -12.12 9.26 4.80
C SER A 193 -12.53 10.73 4.61
N LEU A 194 -11.61 11.68 4.81
CA LEU A 194 -11.86 13.10 4.58
C LEU A 194 -12.13 13.39 3.10
N CYS A 195 -11.28 12.89 2.20
CA CYS A 195 -11.46 13.04 0.75
C CYS A 195 -12.81 12.47 0.29
N TYR A 196 -13.21 11.31 0.80
CA TYR A 196 -14.51 10.70 0.49
C TYR A 196 -15.69 11.62 0.86
N ASN A 197 -15.69 12.12 2.10
CA ASN A 197 -16.76 12.97 2.61
C ASN A 197 -16.86 14.28 1.81
N LEU A 198 -15.72 14.88 1.47
CA LEU A 198 -15.65 16.11 0.67
C LEU A 198 -16.15 15.90 -0.75
N LEU A 199 -15.75 14.81 -1.41
CA LEU A 199 -16.23 14.47 -2.75
C LEU A 199 -17.75 14.21 -2.76
N LYS A 200 -18.26 13.52 -1.75
CA LYS A 200 -19.70 13.28 -1.59
C LYS A 200 -20.47 14.59 -1.41
N LYS A 201 -19.99 15.49 -0.53
CA LYS A 201 -20.59 16.81 -0.31
C LYS A 201 -20.62 17.63 -1.61
N TYR A 202 -19.50 17.68 -2.33
CA TYR A 202 -19.38 18.43 -3.58
C TYR A 202 -20.31 17.90 -4.69
N LYS A 203 -20.46 16.57 -4.80
CA LYS A 203 -21.43 15.94 -5.72
C LYS A 203 -22.87 16.34 -5.37
N MET A 204 -23.22 16.34 -4.08
CA MET A 204 -24.55 16.75 -3.63
C MET A 204 -24.83 18.21 -3.96
N ASP A 205 -23.91 19.13 -3.64
CA ASP A 205 -24.06 20.56 -3.92
C ASP A 205 -24.21 20.85 -5.42
N ARG A 206 -23.46 20.15 -6.28
CA ARG A 206 -23.64 20.26 -7.75
C ARG A 206 -25.00 19.74 -8.20
N THR A 207 -25.54 18.70 -7.58
CA THR A 207 -26.85 18.14 -7.93
C THR A 207 -27.97 19.10 -7.54
N PHE A 208 -27.86 19.77 -6.38
CA PHE A 208 -28.81 20.81 -5.95
C PHE A 208 -28.69 22.11 -6.75
N MET A 209 -27.48 22.46 -7.21
CA MET A 209 -27.24 23.65 -8.04
C MET A 209 -27.48 23.43 -9.54
N SER A 210 -27.73 22.19 -10.00
CA SER A 210 -28.07 21.87 -11.40
C SER A 210 -29.55 22.16 -11.74
N SER A 211 -30.04 23.33 -11.31
CA SER A 211 -31.10 24.07 -12.02
C SER A 211 -30.39 24.99 -13.04
N PRO A 212 -30.89 25.15 -14.27
CA PRO A 212 -30.03 25.27 -15.44
C PRO A 212 -29.45 26.67 -15.63
N HIS A 213 -28.27 26.93 -15.06
CA HIS A 213 -27.34 27.90 -15.65
C HIS A 213 -25.95 27.28 -15.80
N GLY A 214 -25.55 27.17 -17.07
CA GLY A 214 -24.54 26.24 -17.55
C GLY A 214 -23.12 26.63 -17.24
N TRP A 215 -22.32 25.62 -16.90
CA TRP A 215 -20.87 25.71 -16.86
C TRP A 215 -20.30 24.85 -17.98
N ARG A 216 -19.71 25.56 -18.95
CA ARG A 216 -19.13 25.06 -20.18
C ARG A 216 -17.93 24.18 -19.86
N ARG A 217 -18.06 22.89 -20.18
CA ARG A 217 -17.01 21.88 -20.18
C ARG A 217 -15.96 22.25 -21.24
N ASN A 218 -14.72 22.49 -20.83
CA ASN A 218 -13.60 22.48 -21.76
C ASN A 218 -13.42 21.04 -22.26
N GLN A 219 -13.62 20.89 -23.56
CA GLN A 219 -13.48 19.67 -24.33
C GLN A 219 -12.00 19.27 -24.36
N LEU A 220 -11.71 18.03 -23.96
CA LEU A 220 -10.69 17.25 -24.62
C LEU A 220 -11.40 16.05 -25.24
N GLN A 221 -11.78 16.18 -26.52
CA GLN A 221 -12.12 15.05 -27.38
C GLN A 221 -10.81 14.34 -27.72
N THR A 222 -10.75 13.02 -27.64
CA THR A 222 -10.89 12.06 -28.75
C THR A 222 -10.52 10.69 -28.16
N VAL A 223 -11.05 9.51 -28.50
CA VAL A 223 -11.98 9.01 -29.51
C VAL A 223 -12.58 7.71 -28.95
N THR A 224 -13.84 7.47 -29.29
CA THR A 224 -14.63 6.27 -29.01
C THR A 224 -14.11 5.03 -29.73
N ASN A 225 -14.13 3.87 -29.08
CA ASN A 225 -14.74 2.68 -29.66
C ASN A 225 -15.14 1.71 -28.54
N GLY A 226 -16.40 1.25 -28.61
CA GLY A 226 -17.00 0.41 -27.60
C GLY A 226 -16.77 -1.08 -27.82
N GLU A 227 -17.15 -1.87 -26.81
CA GLU A 227 -17.99 -3.05 -26.97
C GLU A 227 -18.51 -3.49 -25.59
N SER A 228 -19.78 -3.90 -25.58
CA SER A 228 -20.54 -4.39 -24.43
C SER A 228 -20.19 -5.85 -24.14
N SER A 229 -20.18 -6.25 -22.86
CA SER A 229 -20.79 -7.53 -22.47
C SER A 229 -21.05 -7.63 -20.96
N GLU A 230 -22.26 -8.08 -20.63
CA GLU A 230 -22.73 -8.48 -19.30
C GLU A 230 -22.05 -9.76 -18.79
N GLY A 231 -21.92 -9.91 -17.46
CA GLY A 231 -21.56 -11.20 -16.87
C GLY A 231 -21.29 -11.21 -15.36
N LYS A 232 -22.36 -11.35 -14.57
CA LYS A 232 -22.49 -12.09 -13.29
C LYS A 232 -21.37 -12.10 -12.22
N ASN A 233 -21.80 -11.62 -11.04
CA ASN A 233 -21.40 -11.94 -9.66
C ASN A 233 -20.44 -13.11 -9.43
N GLY A 234 -19.33 -12.77 -8.76
CA GLY A 234 -18.52 -13.65 -7.94
C GLY A 234 -17.47 -12.80 -7.23
N ASP A 235 -17.37 -12.91 -5.91
CA ASP A 235 -16.42 -12.17 -5.06
C ASP A 235 -14.98 -12.30 -5.57
N THR A 236 -14.53 -11.33 -6.37
CA THR A 236 -13.15 -11.21 -6.83
C THR A 236 -12.49 -10.06 -6.09
N PHE A 237 -12.07 -10.37 -4.86
CA PHE A 237 -11.08 -9.57 -4.16
C PHE A 237 -9.78 -9.55 -5.00
N GLY A 238 -9.13 -8.40 -5.09
CA GLY A 238 -7.69 -8.33 -5.33
C GLY A 238 -7.17 -8.42 -6.78
N VAL A 239 -7.86 -8.98 -7.78
CA VAL A 239 -7.23 -9.24 -9.10
C VAL A 239 -6.74 -7.96 -9.81
N LYS A 240 -7.53 -6.88 -9.80
CA LYS A 240 -7.13 -5.60 -10.44
C LYS A 240 -6.06 -4.82 -9.64
N SER A 241 -6.02 -4.99 -8.32
CA SER A 241 -4.97 -4.39 -7.48
C SER A 241 -3.64 -5.16 -7.66
N LEU A 242 -3.76 -6.48 -7.80
CA LEU A 242 -2.69 -7.43 -7.99
C LEU A 242 -1.97 -7.27 -9.34
N GLU A 243 -2.73 -7.15 -10.44
CA GLU A 243 -2.17 -6.91 -11.77
C GLU A 243 -1.32 -5.63 -11.82
N ARG A 244 -1.75 -4.58 -11.11
CA ARG A 244 -1.01 -3.30 -11.03
C ARG A 244 0.23 -3.41 -10.15
N HIS A 245 0.16 -4.14 -9.04
CA HIS A 245 1.33 -4.39 -8.19
C HIS A 245 2.38 -5.24 -8.94
N MET A 246 1.94 -6.23 -9.72
CA MET A 246 2.82 -7.04 -10.58
C MET A 246 3.55 -6.20 -11.64
N ALA A 247 2.85 -5.24 -12.27
CA ALA A 247 3.48 -4.33 -13.24
C ALA A 247 4.61 -3.48 -12.63
N ASN A 248 4.49 -3.11 -11.36
CA ASN A 248 5.52 -2.36 -10.64
C ASN A 248 6.71 -3.24 -10.21
N LEU A 249 6.48 -4.53 -9.90
CA LEU A 249 7.54 -5.48 -9.54
C LEU A 249 8.33 -5.99 -10.75
N THR A 250 7.73 -6.10 -11.94
CA THR A 250 8.44 -6.53 -13.17
C THR A 250 9.59 -5.59 -13.57
N PHE A 251 9.65 -4.37 -13.02
CA PHE A 251 10.78 -3.46 -13.22
C PHE A 251 12.04 -3.86 -12.44
N LEU A 252 11.92 -4.73 -11.43
CA LEU A 252 13.04 -5.22 -10.61
C LEU A 252 13.74 -6.44 -11.21
N GLU A 253 13.16 -7.11 -12.20
CA GLU A 253 13.79 -8.24 -12.91
C GLU A 253 14.70 -7.80 -14.08
N SER A 254 14.75 -6.50 -14.41
CA SER A 254 15.52 -5.98 -15.55
C SER A 254 16.75 -5.15 -15.17
N LYS A 255 17.34 -5.33 -13.98
CA LYS A 255 18.59 -4.64 -13.61
C LYS A 255 19.57 -5.51 -12.83
#